data_AF-G0QE87-F1
#
_entry.id   AF-G0QE87-F1
#
_cell.length_a   1.000
_cell.length_b   1.000
_cell.length_c   1.000
_cell.angle_alpha   90.00
_cell.angle_beta   90.00
_cell.angle_gamma   90.00
#
_symmetry.space_group_name_H-M   'P 1'
#
loop_
_entity.id
_entity.type
_entity.pdbx_description
1 polymer ?
#
loop_
_entity_poly.entity_id
_entity_poly.type
_entity_poly.pdbx_seq_one_letter_code
_entity_poly.pdbx_strand_id
1 'polypeptide(L)'
;MIDPLDKQTFIQQMSKSESAPSYSKDAIERFYRWMYSDQNGFVQTCAFPVPNKKKANANTGEQKWVHARTFNEFREFCETHSDLWRYHVYAGVNTLSETPRTGRGAAEHIDTIKKLSFDIELAKQSYGGSTKEEVWWAYQYALAEVKYMNEQYGVWPLVVMSENGIHLHFNVDFECSEDLLYNKQHLLGKYLTQKAMNSKYTTIIESQAPEHINFDQDDVSDPARVMKVPGTRGIKSQTGRLCGIIHQPNRENAGVITQSDIDKTPDEIRDELDTQSGESTSNGCTGVDMESVDTTPSELSDDTWARVNHLIKTDNAFRQYWNGDADGYDSRSELEYAFVLKLLKHEFDKSVIADIMWASGMSKWGEEGQHYRERTIENAAEYFDGNTVKDSTNGSFSFSDR
;
A
#
# COMPACT_ATOMS: atom_id res chain seq x y z
N MET A 1 12.39 20.60 14.99
CA MET A 1 11.09 21.29 14.91
C MET A 1 10.79 21.50 13.44
N ILE A 2 9.61 21.09 13.00
CA ILE A 2 9.10 21.35 11.64
C ILE A 2 8.26 22.62 11.71
N ASP A 3 8.58 23.61 10.87
CA ASP A 3 7.80 24.84 10.74
C ASP A 3 6.76 24.64 9.62
N PRO A 4 5.45 24.60 9.92
CA PRO A 4 4.43 24.38 8.91
C PRO A 4 4.44 25.46 7.83
N LEU A 5 4.43 25.05 6.56
CA LEU A 5 4.16 25.95 5.45
C LEU A 5 2.70 26.39 5.46
N ASP A 6 2.46 27.67 5.14
CA ASP A 6 1.11 28.14 4.81
C ASP A 6 0.64 27.58 3.46
N LYS A 7 -0.68 27.63 3.20
CA LYS A 7 -1.31 27.07 1.99
C LYS A 7 -0.72 27.66 0.71
N GLN A 8 -0.44 28.96 0.69
CA GLN A 8 0.06 29.63 -0.50
C GLN A 8 1.49 29.18 -0.80
N THR A 9 2.36 29.14 0.21
CA THR A 9 3.74 28.66 0.08
C THR A 9 3.78 27.20 -0.36
N PHE A 10 2.94 26.34 0.21
CA PHE A 10 2.83 24.93 -0.18
C PHE A 10 2.41 24.78 -1.66
N ILE A 11 1.32 25.43 -2.08
CA ILE A 11 0.85 25.39 -3.47
C ILE A 11 1.89 25.92 -4.46
N GLN A 12 2.66 26.94 -4.07
CA GLN A 12 3.78 27.43 -4.88
C GLN A 12 4.88 26.38 -5.04
N GLN A 13 5.23 25.65 -3.97
CA GLN A 13 6.19 24.55 -4.06
C GLN A 13 5.68 23.43 -4.99
N MET A 14 4.40 23.05 -4.88
CA MET A 14 3.78 22.08 -5.78
C MET A 14 3.88 22.52 -7.25
N SER A 15 3.60 23.81 -7.53
CA SER A 15 3.66 24.35 -8.89
C SER A 15 5.09 24.35 -9.45
N LYS A 16 6.09 24.62 -8.61
CA LYS A 16 7.51 24.50 -9.01
C LYS A 16 7.89 23.05 -9.31
N SER A 17 7.34 22.08 -8.58
CA SER A 17 7.64 20.66 -8.81
C SER A 17 7.02 20.09 -10.08
N GLU A 18 5.94 20.69 -10.61
CA GLU A 18 5.34 20.32 -11.90
C GLU A 18 6.24 20.75 -13.08
N SER A 19 6.89 21.91 -12.96
CA SER A 19 7.79 22.46 -13.98
C SER A 19 9.26 22.05 -13.79
N ALA A 20 9.60 21.38 -12.69
CA ALA A 20 10.95 20.90 -12.42
C ALA A 20 11.40 19.82 -13.43
N PRO A 21 12.72 19.61 -13.61
CA PRO A 21 13.22 18.45 -14.34
C PRO A 21 12.65 17.13 -13.81
N SER A 22 12.70 16.08 -14.63
CA SER A 22 12.27 14.72 -14.25
C SER A 22 13.08 14.12 -13.10
N TYR A 23 14.21 14.73 -12.73
CA TYR A 23 15.18 14.18 -11.80
C TYR A 23 15.83 15.27 -10.94
N SER A 24 16.05 14.99 -9.67
CA SER A 24 16.83 15.83 -8.74
C SER A 24 17.82 15.01 -7.95
N LYS A 25 19.11 15.14 -8.29
CA LYS A 25 20.21 14.48 -7.58
C LYS A 25 20.27 14.87 -6.11
N ASP A 26 20.04 16.15 -5.79
CA ASP A 26 20.06 16.66 -4.41
C ASP A 26 18.98 16.00 -3.55
N ALA A 27 17.75 15.91 -4.06
CA ALA A 27 16.65 15.28 -3.33
C ALA A 27 16.90 13.78 -3.12
N ILE A 28 17.44 13.08 -4.12
CA ILE A 28 17.82 11.67 -4.04
C ILE A 28 18.92 11.43 -3.01
N GLU A 29 19.96 12.28 -3.00
CA GLU A 29 21.04 12.18 -2.02
C GLU A 29 20.55 12.40 -0.60
N ARG A 30 19.71 13.42 -0.40
CA ARG A 30 19.11 13.74 0.90
C ARG A 30 18.19 12.63 1.39
N PHE A 31 17.36 12.07 0.50
CA PHE A 31 16.52 10.92 0.80
C PHE A 31 17.34 9.69 1.17
N TYR A 32 18.34 9.33 0.35
CA TYR A 32 19.19 8.17 0.61
C TYR A 32 19.92 8.29 1.95
N ARG A 33 20.50 9.46 2.25
CA ARG A 33 21.17 9.71 3.53
C ARG A 33 20.19 9.59 4.71
N TRP A 34 18.97 10.10 4.57
CA TRP A 34 17.94 9.96 5.61
C TRP A 34 17.57 8.50 5.83
N MET A 35 17.21 7.80 4.75
CA MET A 35 16.68 6.44 4.82
C MET A 35 17.74 5.42 5.23
N TYR A 36 18.97 5.49 4.73
CA TYR A 36 19.87 4.33 4.76
C TYR A 36 21.21 4.53 5.46
N SER A 37 21.53 5.71 6.01
CA SER A 37 22.85 5.92 6.63
C SER A 37 23.08 5.20 7.96
N ASP A 38 22.01 4.69 8.60
CA ASP A 38 22.01 3.81 9.78
C ASP A 38 21.65 2.37 9.46
N GLN A 39 21.48 2.04 8.19
CA GLN A 39 21.08 0.72 7.75
C GLN A 39 22.24 0.04 7.03
N ASN A 40 22.47 -1.24 7.36
CA ASN A 40 23.41 -2.08 6.65
C ASN A 40 22.63 -3.05 5.76
N GLY A 41 23.09 -3.25 4.54
CA GLY A 41 22.49 -4.23 3.63
C GLY A 41 22.24 -3.65 2.25
N PHE A 42 21.21 -4.17 1.60
CA PHE A 42 20.85 -3.84 0.22
C PHE A 42 19.56 -3.03 0.18
N VAL A 43 19.58 -1.90 -0.53
CA VAL A 43 18.39 -1.12 -0.84
C VAL A 43 17.71 -1.76 -2.04
N GLN A 44 16.55 -2.37 -1.83
CA GLN A 44 15.68 -2.79 -2.92
C GLN A 44 15.16 -1.56 -3.68
N THR A 45 15.34 -1.51 -4.99
CA THR A 45 14.81 -0.47 -5.87
C THR A 45 14.06 -1.11 -7.02
N CYS A 46 12.96 -0.48 -7.43
CA CYS A 46 12.16 -0.98 -8.55
C CYS A 46 11.55 0.18 -9.35
N ALA A 47 11.21 -0.12 -10.60
CA ALA A 47 10.59 0.80 -11.53
C ALA A 47 9.32 0.17 -12.09
N PHE A 48 8.14 0.64 -11.67
CA PHE A 48 6.87 0.11 -12.14
C PHE A 48 6.37 0.88 -13.36
N PRO A 49 6.03 0.19 -14.47
CA PRO A 49 5.47 0.87 -15.64
C PRO A 49 4.10 1.45 -15.33
N VAL A 50 3.77 2.61 -15.90
CA VAL A 50 2.39 3.11 -15.88
C VAL A 50 1.58 2.32 -16.90
N PRO A 51 0.43 1.74 -16.51
CA PRO A 51 -0.47 1.09 -17.44
C PRO A 51 -0.86 2.06 -18.56
N ASN A 52 -0.52 1.72 -19.80
CA ASN A 52 -0.86 2.56 -20.94
C ASN A 52 -2.25 2.14 -21.44
N LYS A 53 -3.25 3.03 -21.39
CA LYS A 53 -4.67 2.77 -21.77
C LYS A 53 -4.87 2.14 -23.17
N LYS A 54 -3.84 2.10 -24.01
CA LYS A 54 -3.88 1.56 -25.39
C LYS A 54 -3.08 0.27 -25.59
N LYS A 55 -2.42 -0.28 -24.57
CA LYS A 55 -1.61 -1.50 -24.68
C LYS A 55 -1.73 -2.36 -23.42
N ALA A 56 -2.91 -2.94 -23.19
CA ALA A 56 -3.09 -4.02 -22.21
C ALA A 56 -2.32 -5.31 -22.60
N ASN A 57 -1.89 -5.43 -23.88
CA ASN A 57 -1.25 -6.64 -24.41
C ASN A 57 0.25 -6.52 -24.70
N ALA A 58 0.93 -5.51 -24.16
CA ALA A 58 2.39 -5.50 -24.24
C ALA A 58 2.94 -6.21 -23.01
N ASN A 59 3.46 -7.42 -23.22
CA ASN A 59 4.48 -8.06 -22.38
C ASN A 59 5.67 -7.10 -22.20
N THR A 60 5.51 -6.03 -21.42
CA THR A 60 6.62 -5.17 -21.01
C THR A 60 7.28 -5.86 -19.82
N GLY A 61 7.94 -6.98 -20.14
CA GLY A 61 8.69 -7.80 -19.22
C GLY A 61 9.69 -7.00 -18.40
N GLU A 62 9.96 -7.58 -17.24
CA GLU A 62 10.91 -7.15 -16.21
C GLU A 62 10.41 -6.00 -15.33
N GLN A 63 9.60 -6.35 -14.31
CA GLN A 63 9.72 -5.67 -13.02
C GLN A 63 11.18 -5.84 -12.55
N LYS A 64 12.04 -4.88 -12.91
CA LYS A 64 13.46 -4.91 -12.52
C LYS A 64 13.57 -4.49 -11.08
N TRP A 65 13.61 -5.49 -10.21
CA TRP A 65 14.12 -5.34 -8.87
C TRP A 65 15.64 -5.30 -8.95
N VAL A 66 16.22 -4.21 -8.45
CA VAL A 66 17.66 -4.03 -8.30
C VAL A 66 17.95 -3.87 -6.81
N HIS A 67 19.04 -4.45 -6.35
CA HIS A 67 19.44 -4.43 -4.95
C HIS A 67 20.73 -3.62 -4.83
N ALA A 68 20.60 -2.31 -4.63
CA ALA A 68 21.73 -1.40 -4.56
C ALA A 68 22.44 -1.56 -3.20
N ARG A 69 23.76 -1.76 -3.24
CA ARG A 69 24.62 -1.81 -2.06
C ARG A 69 25.25 -0.46 -1.74
N THR A 70 25.34 0.42 -2.74
CA THR A 70 25.95 1.74 -2.60
C THR A 70 25.02 2.85 -3.06
N PHE A 71 25.28 4.07 -2.56
CA PHE A 71 24.60 5.26 -3.05
C PHE A 71 24.76 5.46 -4.56
N ASN A 72 25.90 5.10 -5.14
CA ASN A 72 26.14 5.27 -6.56
C ASN A 72 25.23 4.37 -7.40
N GLU A 73 25.09 3.09 -7.01
CA GLU A 73 24.19 2.13 -7.67
C GLU A 73 22.72 2.58 -7.53
N PHE A 74 22.33 3.02 -6.33
CA PHE A 74 20.99 3.56 -6.08
C PHE A 74 20.70 4.77 -6.96
N ARG A 75 21.62 5.74 -7.00
CA ARG A 75 21.50 6.97 -7.80
C ARG A 75 21.41 6.65 -9.29
N GLU A 76 22.29 5.78 -9.79
CA GLU A 76 22.31 5.36 -11.20
C GLU A 76 20.99 4.71 -11.60
N PHE A 77 20.42 3.86 -10.73
CA PHE A 77 19.09 3.29 -10.95
C PHE A 77 18.01 4.37 -11.05
N CYS A 78 17.97 5.31 -10.11
CA CYS A 78 16.98 6.39 -10.10
C CYS A 78 17.10 7.29 -11.34
N GLU A 79 18.32 7.67 -11.73
CA GLU A 79 18.61 8.51 -12.89
C GLU A 79 18.15 7.84 -14.19
N THR A 80 18.54 6.57 -14.36
CA THR A 80 18.20 5.77 -15.55
C THR A 80 16.68 5.62 -15.76
N HIS A 81 15.91 5.48 -14.68
CA HIS A 81 14.47 5.19 -14.79
C HIS A 81 13.57 6.42 -14.70
N SER A 82 13.99 7.48 -14.01
CA SER A 82 13.17 8.69 -13.84
C SER A 82 12.94 9.46 -15.14
N ASP A 83 13.91 9.43 -16.05
CA ASP A 83 13.85 10.16 -17.32
C ASP A 83 13.00 9.46 -18.40
N LEU A 84 12.60 8.20 -18.17
CA LEU A 84 11.90 7.41 -19.18
C LEU A 84 10.41 7.72 -19.29
N TRP A 85 9.86 8.60 -18.44
CA TRP A 85 8.46 9.07 -18.46
C TRP A 85 7.39 7.96 -18.59
N ARG A 86 7.75 6.76 -18.18
CA ARG A 86 6.93 5.55 -18.24
C ARG A 86 6.98 4.75 -16.96
N TYR A 87 7.87 5.11 -16.03
CA TYR A 87 8.10 4.38 -14.80
C TYR A 87 7.90 5.25 -13.57
N HIS A 88 7.32 4.65 -12.53
CA HIS A 88 7.45 5.14 -11.16
C HIS A 88 8.60 4.43 -10.47
N VAL A 89 9.56 5.21 -9.96
CA VAL A 89 10.71 4.69 -9.19
C VAL A 89 10.38 4.59 -7.71
N TYR A 90 10.59 3.41 -7.12
CA TYR A 90 10.38 3.14 -5.70
C TYR A 90 11.64 2.54 -5.07
N ALA A 91 11.74 2.65 -3.75
CA ALA A 91 12.79 2.04 -2.96
C ALA A 91 12.24 1.46 -1.66
N GLY A 92 12.88 0.40 -1.17
CA GLY A 92 12.55 -0.24 0.10
C GLY A 92 12.70 0.73 1.27
N VAL A 93 11.76 0.69 2.21
CA VAL A 93 11.81 1.47 3.44
C VAL A 93 12.96 0.99 4.33
N ASN A 94 13.12 -0.34 4.44
CA ASN A 94 14.20 -0.98 5.18
C ASN A 94 15.12 -1.76 4.22
N THR A 95 16.41 -1.86 4.57
CA THR A 95 17.41 -2.61 3.81
C THR A 95 17.28 -4.11 4.05
N LEU A 96 17.59 -4.89 3.03
CA LEU A 96 17.67 -6.35 3.13
C LEU A 96 19.06 -6.77 3.62
N SER A 97 19.14 -7.70 4.57
CA SER A 97 20.41 -8.29 5.01
C SER A 97 21.04 -9.16 3.93
N GLU A 98 20.21 -9.78 3.09
CA GLU A 98 20.61 -10.53 1.90
C GLU A 98 19.77 -10.20 0.66
N THR A 99 20.35 -10.40 -0.53
CA THR A 99 19.62 -10.18 -1.79
C THR A 99 18.83 -11.43 -2.18
N PRO A 100 17.52 -11.34 -2.41
CA PRO A 100 16.77 -12.46 -2.97
C PRO A 100 17.28 -12.78 -4.37
N ARG A 101 17.23 -14.06 -4.76
CA ARG A 101 17.66 -14.51 -6.10
C ARG A 101 16.86 -13.84 -7.22
N THR A 102 15.59 -13.54 -6.96
CA THR A 102 14.65 -12.91 -7.89
C THR A 102 13.61 -12.10 -7.12
N GLY A 103 13.19 -10.95 -7.65
CA GLY A 103 12.03 -10.23 -7.15
C GLY A 103 12.28 -9.32 -5.95
N ARG A 104 11.20 -8.98 -5.25
CA ARG A 104 11.17 -8.14 -4.04
C ARG A 104 11.72 -8.92 -2.84
N GLY A 105 12.27 -8.19 -1.87
CA GLY A 105 12.56 -8.75 -0.54
C GLY A 105 11.29 -9.16 0.22
N ALA A 106 11.48 -9.87 1.33
CA ALA A 106 10.43 -10.34 2.23
C ALA A 106 10.84 -9.99 3.67
N ALA A 107 9.92 -10.14 4.64
CA ALA A 107 10.20 -9.81 6.04
C ALA A 107 11.40 -10.61 6.60
N GLU A 108 11.54 -11.88 6.22
CA GLU A 108 12.66 -12.75 6.61
C GLU A 108 14.04 -12.25 6.15
N HIS A 109 14.08 -11.39 5.13
CA HIS A 109 15.31 -10.80 4.61
C HIS A 109 15.68 -9.48 5.33
N ILE A 110 14.97 -9.11 6.41
CA ILE A 110 15.15 -7.85 7.12
C ILE A 110 15.39 -8.17 8.59
N ASP A 111 16.59 -7.84 9.08
CA ASP A 111 16.95 -8.15 10.48
C ASP A 111 16.34 -7.13 11.46
N THR A 112 16.26 -5.86 11.06
CA THR A 112 15.78 -4.76 11.90
C THR A 112 14.97 -3.76 11.08
N ILE A 113 13.86 -3.29 11.65
CA ILE A 113 13.13 -2.15 11.13
C ILE A 113 13.82 -0.89 11.64
N LYS A 114 14.41 -0.10 10.73
CA LYS A 114 15.06 1.18 11.05
C LYS A 114 14.24 2.40 10.62
N LYS A 115 13.24 2.18 9.76
CA LYS A 115 12.32 3.22 9.28
C LYS A 115 10.88 2.75 9.38
N LEU A 116 10.06 3.61 9.97
CA LEU A 116 8.61 3.51 9.94
C LEU A 116 8.10 4.58 8.98
N SER A 117 7.31 4.17 7.98
CA SER A 117 6.75 5.09 7.00
C SER A 117 5.24 5.17 7.14
N PHE A 118 4.67 6.36 7.00
CA PHE A 118 3.22 6.56 6.85
C PHE A 118 2.96 7.05 5.42
N ASP A 119 1.91 6.54 4.78
CA ASP A 119 1.51 6.88 3.41
C ASP A 119 0.12 7.50 3.42
N ILE A 120 0.08 8.83 3.40
CA ILE A 120 -1.13 9.61 3.65
C ILE A 120 -1.66 10.09 2.31
N GLU A 121 -2.72 9.44 1.83
CA GLU A 121 -3.45 9.84 0.63
C GLU A 121 -4.92 10.16 0.97
N LEU A 122 -5.68 10.53 -0.06
CA LEU A 122 -7.13 10.72 0.04
C LEU A 122 -7.84 9.60 -0.71
N ALA A 123 -9.02 9.21 -0.22
CA ALA A 123 -9.86 8.22 -0.87
C ALA A 123 -10.26 8.71 -2.27
N LYS A 124 -10.10 7.85 -3.28
CA LYS A 124 -10.46 8.18 -4.66
C LYS A 124 -11.25 7.09 -5.35
N GLN A 125 -12.22 7.53 -6.14
CA GLN A 125 -13.00 6.66 -7.01
C GLN A 125 -12.28 6.32 -8.34
N SER A 126 -11.15 6.98 -8.64
CA SER A 126 -10.40 6.74 -9.89
C SER A 126 -8.90 6.90 -9.72
N TYR A 127 -8.12 6.24 -10.59
CA TYR A 127 -6.64 6.27 -10.63
C TYR A 127 -6.03 7.64 -11.03
N GLY A 128 -6.78 8.74 -10.90
CA GLY A 128 -6.34 10.09 -11.25
C GLY A 128 -5.40 10.71 -10.21
N GLY A 129 -4.51 11.60 -10.68
CA GLY A 129 -3.65 12.41 -9.82
C GLY A 129 -4.43 13.33 -8.88
N SER A 130 -3.86 13.67 -7.71
CA SER A 130 -4.52 14.58 -6.74
C SER A 130 -4.42 16.04 -7.17
N THR A 131 -5.48 16.81 -6.89
CA THR A 131 -5.45 18.27 -7.00
C THR A 131 -4.50 18.86 -5.96
N LYS A 132 -4.06 20.11 -6.17
CA LYS A 132 -3.18 20.79 -5.21
C LYS A 132 -3.85 20.99 -3.84
N GLU A 133 -5.17 21.16 -3.83
CA GLU A 133 -5.95 21.30 -2.62
C GLU A 133 -6.08 19.98 -1.85
N GLU A 134 -6.30 18.88 -2.55
CA GLU A 134 -6.30 17.53 -1.98
C GLU A 134 -4.98 17.21 -1.28
N VAL A 135 -3.84 17.42 -1.96
CA VAL A 135 -2.52 17.18 -1.36
C VAL A 135 -2.23 18.15 -0.20
N TRP A 136 -2.77 19.38 -0.25
CA TRP A 136 -2.68 20.31 0.88
C TRP A 136 -3.38 19.77 2.13
N TRP A 137 -4.56 19.16 1.99
CA TRP A 137 -5.25 18.53 3.10
C TRP A 137 -4.51 17.29 3.62
N ALA A 138 -4.00 16.44 2.74
CA ALA A 138 -3.11 15.34 3.14
C ALA A 138 -1.89 15.86 3.93
N TYR A 139 -1.35 17.01 3.55
CA TYR A 139 -0.27 17.67 4.29
C TYR A 139 -0.70 18.20 5.67
N GLN A 140 -1.90 18.77 5.81
CA GLN A 140 -2.42 19.12 7.14
C GLN A 140 -2.60 17.90 8.03
N TYR A 141 -3.10 16.80 7.48
CA TYR A 141 -3.24 15.52 8.18
C TYR A 141 -1.89 14.97 8.62
N ALA A 142 -0.91 14.98 7.73
CA ALA A 142 0.46 14.57 8.04
C ALA A 142 1.11 15.39 9.16
N LEU A 143 0.86 16.71 9.19
CA LEU A 143 1.32 17.55 10.31
C LEU A 143 0.66 17.19 11.64
N ALA A 144 -0.60 16.75 11.62
CA ALA A 144 -1.29 16.27 12.82
C ALA A 144 -0.67 14.97 13.35
N GLU A 145 -0.36 14.02 12.47
CA GLU A 145 0.36 12.80 12.85
C GLU A 145 1.79 13.09 13.34
N VAL A 146 2.52 14.00 12.68
CA VAL A 146 3.84 14.47 13.15
C VAL A 146 3.74 15.03 14.57
N LYS A 147 2.70 15.82 14.85
CA LYS A 147 2.48 16.39 16.18
C LYS A 147 2.23 15.30 17.22
N TYR A 148 1.37 14.33 16.90
CA TYR A 148 1.15 13.18 17.77
C TYR A 148 2.46 12.45 18.09
N MET A 149 3.19 12.04 17.04
CA MET A 149 4.44 11.29 17.18
C MET A 149 5.51 12.07 17.95
N ASN A 150 5.60 13.38 17.76
CA ASN A 150 6.53 14.22 18.51
C ASN A 150 6.15 14.34 20.00
N GLU A 151 4.88 14.52 20.32
CA GLU A 151 4.45 14.66 21.72
C GLU A 151 4.56 13.34 22.49
N GLN A 152 4.32 12.21 21.84
CA GLN A 152 4.39 10.90 22.50
C GLN A 152 5.82 10.36 22.57
N TYR A 153 6.61 10.51 21.50
CA TYR A 153 7.90 9.83 21.35
C TYR A 153 9.07 10.76 21.08
N GLY A 154 8.86 12.08 21.03
CA GLY A 154 9.93 13.05 20.82
C GLY A 154 10.56 13.02 19.42
N VAL A 155 9.93 12.34 18.46
CA VAL A 155 10.50 12.12 17.12
C VAL A 155 10.00 13.10 16.06
N TRP A 156 10.78 13.26 14.99
CA TRP A 156 10.45 14.09 13.82
C TRP A 156 10.77 13.31 12.52
N PRO A 157 9.83 13.26 11.55
CA PRO A 157 10.04 12.53 10.31
C PRO A 157 10.70 13.38 9.22
N LEU A 158 11.22 12.72 8.19
CA LEU A 158 11.33 13.33 6.87
C LEU A 158 9.93 13.42 6.27
N VAL A 159 9.53 14.61 5.82
CA VAL A 159 8.23 14.84 5.17
C VAL A 159 8.43 14.98 3.67
N VAL A 160 7.82 14.07 2.93
CA VAL A 160 7.94 13.97 1.48
C VAL A 160 6.58 14.24 0.85
N MET A 161 6.56 15.12 -0.14
CA MET A 161 5.45 15.23 -1.08
C MET A 161 5.53 14.07 -2.07
N SER A 162 4.58 13.14 -1.95
CA SER A 162 4.31 12.17 -3.00
C SER A 162 3.54 12.84 -4.14
N GLU A 163 3.20 12.10 -5.18
CA GLU A 163 2.40 12.68 -6.25
C GLU A 163 0.95 12.97 -5.82
N ASN A 164 0.37 12.07 -5.02
CA ASN A 164 -1.04 12.09 -4.62
C ASN A 164 -1.25 12.49 -3.16
N GLY A 165 -0.21 12.46 -2.35
CA GLY A 165 -0.31 12.64 -0.91
C GLY A 165 1.04 12.96 -0.29
N ILE A 166 1.22 12.55 0.96
CA ILE A 166 2.39 12.84 1.78
C ILE A 166 2.92 11.55 2.38
N HIS A 167 4.24 11.37 2.31
CA HIS A 167 4.91 10.32 3.07
C HIS A 167 5.63 10.92 4.26
N LEU A 168 5.51 10.26 5.41
CA LEU A 168 6.31 10.52 6.60
C LEU A 168 7.28 9.36 6.80
N HIS A 169 8.56 9.64 7.06
CA HIS A 169 9.55 8.61 7.36
C HIS A 169 10.23 8.90 8.71
N PHE A 170 9.85 8.15 9.74
CA PHE A 170 10.40 8.22 11.09
C PHE A 170 11.57 7.26 11.28
N ASN A 171 12.51 7.60 12.16
CA ASN A 171 13.54 6.66 12.60
C ASN A 171 12.96 5.80 13.73
N VAL A 172 13.15 4.49 13.60
CA VAL A 172 12.80 3.52 14.64
C VAL A 172 13.95 2.54 14.81
N ASP A 173 13.94 1.77 15.88
CA ASP A 173 14.84 0.65 16.10
C ASP A 173 14.05 -0.52 16.69
N PHE A 174 13.47 -1.31 15.79
CA PHE A 174 12.72 -2.51 16.15
C PHE A 174 13.39 -3.74 15.57
N GLU A 175 13.42 -4.81 16.35
CA GLU A 175 13.70 -6.15 15.84
C GLU A 175 12.63 -6.57 14.83
N CYS A 176 13.02 -7.22 13.75
CA CYS A 176 12.11 -7.81 12.79
C CYS A 176 12.12 -9.34 12.95
N SER A 177 11.37 -9.84 13.94
CA SER A 177 11.20 -11.26 14.22
C SER A 177 9.78 -11.73 13.88
N GLU A 178 9.59 -13.03 13.67
CA GLU A 178 8.26 -13.63 13.42
C GLU A 178 7.26 -13.28 14.53
N ASP A 179 7.73 -13.25 15.78
CA ASP A 179 6.95 -12.89 16.97
C ASP A 179 6.57 -11.40 17.02
N LEU A 180 7.03 -10.59 16.09
CA LEU A 180 6.65 -9.18 15.94
C LEU A 180 5.97 -8.92 14.59
N LEU A 181 5.58 -9.98 13.88
CA LEU A 181 4.70 -9.89 12.74
C LEU A 181 3.24 -10.06 13.18
N TYR A 182 2.38 -9.24 12.60
CA TYR A 182 0.94 -9.33 12.69
C TYR A 182 0.40 -9.38 11.27
N ASN A 183 -0.01 -10.57 10.83
CA ASN A 183 -0.19 -10.90 9.41
C ASN A 183 1.09 -10.68 8.59
N LYS A 184 1.14 -9.60 7.79
CA LYS A 184 2.31 -9.20 6.98
C LYS A 184 2.98 -7.92 7.49
N GLN A 185 2.44 -7.32 8.54
CA GLN A 185 2.85 -6.03 9.07
C GLN A 185 3.69 -6.20 10.31
N HIS A 186 4.61 -5.26 10.52
CA HIS A 186 5.35 -5.21 11.77
C HIS A 186 4.44 -4.69 12.88
N LEU A 187 4.21 -5.49 13.93
CA LEU A 187 3.23 -5.26 15.00
C LEU A 187 3.37 -3.88 15.63
N LEU A 188 4.58 -3.50 16.04
CA LEU A 188 4.84 -2.19 16.66
C LEU A 188 4.67 -1.05 15.65
N GLY A 189 5.00 -1.30 14.37
CA GLY A 189 4.82 -0.31 13.31
C GLY A 189 3.35 -0.03 13.09
N LYS A 190 2.54 -1.08 12.92
CA LYS A 190 1.09 -1.02 12.79
C LYS A 190 0.45 -0.29 13.96
N TYR A 191 0.84 -0.65 15.20
CA TYR A 191 0.34 -0.01 16.41
C TYR A 191 0.59 1.51 16.40
N LEU A 192 1.83 1.93 16.14
CA LEU A 192 2.17 3.35 16.09
C LEU A 192 1.43 4.09 14.96
N THR A 193 1.31 3.47 13.79
CA THR A 193 0.53 4.02 12.67
C THR A 193 -0.92 4.26 13.08
N GLN A 194 -1.60 3.25 13.64
CA GLN A 194 -2.99 3.40 14.05
C GLN A 194 -3.18 4.42 15.18
N LYS A 195 -2.22 4.51 16.10
CA LYS A 195 -2.26 5.51 17.16
C LYS A 195 -2.12 6.94 16.63
N ALA A 196 -1.30 7.16 15.61
CA ALA A 196 -1.19 8.44 14.93
C ALA A 196 -2.49 8.79 14.17
N MET A 197 -3.01 7.84 13.39
CA MET A 197 -4.26 7.98 12.62
C MET A 197 -5.46 8.28 13.52
N ASN A 198 -5.58 7.60 14.66
CA ASN A 198 -6.70 7.75 15.59
C ASN A 198 -6.45 8.83 16.66
N SER A 199 -5.45 9.69 16.45
CA SER A 199 -5.12 10.73 17.42
C SER A 199 -6.17 11.84 17.44
N LYS A 200 -6.28 12.54 18.57
CA LYS A 200 -7.13 13.76 18.65
C LYS A 200 -6.74 14.84 17.64
N TYR A 201 -5.51 14.82 17.12
CA TYR A 201 -5.02 15.84 16.20
C TYR A 201 -5.55 15.60 14.78
N THR A 202 -5.57 14.35 14.32
CA THR A 202 -6.13 13.98 13.02
C THR A 202 -7.64 14.20 12.99
N THR A 203 -8.36 13.85 14.07
CA THR A 203 -9.81 14.14 14.21
C THR A 203 -10.13 15.63 14.05
N ILE A 204 -9.27 16.53 14.57
CA ILE A 204 -9.46 17.98 14.39
C ILE A 204 -9.34 18.35 12.91
N ILE A 205 -8.34 17.82 12.21
CA ILE A 205 -8.16 18.09 10.77
C ILE A 205 -9.32 17.54 9.95
N GLU A 206 -9.76 16.31 10.23
CA GLU A 206 -10.92 15.69 9.60
C GLU A 206 -12.18 16.55 9.76
N SER A 207 -12.44 17.05 10.97
CA SER A 207 -13.61 17.90 11.24
C SER A 207 -13.59 19.26 10.53
N GLN A 208 -12.41 19.73 10.11
CA GLN A 208 -12.22 21.01 9.42
C GLN A 208 -12.12 20.84 7.90
N ALA A 209 -11.89 19.61 7.43
CA ALA A 209 -11.78 19.33 6.02
C ALA A 209 -13.14 19.52 5.32
N PRO A 210 -13.16 20.03 4.07
CA PRO A 210 -14.37 20.06 3.27
C PRO A 210 -14.99 18.67 3.13
N GLU A 211 -16.32 18.58 3.03
CA GLU A 211 -17.05 17.30 2.94
C GLU A 211 -16.60 16.35 1.80
N HIS A 212 -15.94 16.88 0.76
CA HIS A 212 -15.43 16.07 -0.35
C HIS A 212 -14.02 15.51 -0.12
N ILE A 213 -13.35 15.90 0.97
CA ILE A 213 -12.02 15.42 1.36
C ILE A 213 -12.21 14.24 2.31
N ASN A 214 -11.93 13.04 1.82
CA ASN A 214 -11.94 11.82 2.60
C ASN A 214 -10.51 11.31 2.71
N PHE A 215 -9.98 11.22 3.93
CA PHE A 215 -8.63 10.70 4.16
C PHE A 215 -8.63 9.18 4.05
N ASP A 216 -7.58 8.64 3.42
CA ASP A 216 -7.40 7.21 3.21
C ASP A 216 -5.90 6.91 3.31
N GLN A 217 -5.47 6.64 4.54
CA GLN A 217 -4.08 6.35 4.83
C GLN A 217 -3.85 4.86 4.72
N ASP A 218 -2.92 4.48 3.85
CA ASP A 218 -2.51 3.10 3.67
C ASP A 218 -1.67 2.65 4.89
N ASP A 219 -1.99 1.48 5.44
CA ASP A 219 -1.16 0.84 6.45
C ASP A 219 0.05 0.16 5.78
N VAL A 220 1.12 0.92 5.67
CA VAL A 220 2.38 0.54 5.00
C VAL A 220 3.43 -0.01 5.95
N SER A 221 3.00 -0.54 7.09
CA SER A 221 3.88 -1.10 8.13
C SER A 221 4.47 -2.48 7.79
N ASP A 222 4.29 -2.99 6.56
CA ASP A 222 4.98 -4.19 6.10
C ASP A 222 6.51 -4.00 6.05
N PRO A 223 7.33 -4.89 6.66
CA PRO A 223 8.77 -4.70 6.75
C PRO A 223 9.46 -4.40 5.42
N ALA A 224 9.06 -5.14 4.37
CA ALA A 224 9.64 -5.05 3.03
C ALA A 224 9.01 -3.95 2.16
N ARG A 225 8.25 -3.00 2.73
CA ARG A 225 7.55 -1.93 1.99
C ARG A 225 8.47 -1.20 1.04
N VAL A 226 7.97 -0.86 -0.16
CA VAL A 226 8.60 0.11 -1.05
C VAL A 226 7.81 1.42 -1.10
N MET A 227 8.52 2.55 -1.14
CA MET A 227 7.94 3.88 -1.17
C MET A 227 8.52 4.69 -2.34
N LYS A 228 7.73 5.66 -2.83
CA LYS A 228 8.13 6.54 -3.94
C LYS A 228 9.40 7.30 -3.57
N VAL A 229 10.39 7.29 -4.47
CA VAL A 229 11.68 8.00 -4.23
C VAL A 229 11.53 9.50 -4.54
N PRO A 230 11.76 10.41 -3.56
CA PRO A 230 11.85 11.84 -3.81
C PRO A 230 13.00 12.17 -4.76
N GLY A 231 12.82 13.20 -5.58
CA GLY A 231 13.73 13.53 -6.67
C GLY A 231 13.51 12.70 -7.93
N THR A 232 12.47 11.86 -7.97
CA THR A 232 11.97 11.22 -9.19
C THR A 232 10.57 11.71 -9.55
N ARG A 233 10.24 11.72 -10.84
CA ARG A 233 8.94 12.22 -11.32
C ARG A 233 7.83 11.20 -11.02
N GLY A 234 6.74 11.68 -10.43
CA GLY A 234 5.43 11.05 -10.44
C GLY A 234 4.72 11.34 -11.76
N ILE A 235 4.02 10.34 -12.28
CA ILE A 235 3.34 10.34 -13.58
C ILE A 235 1.89 9.80 -13.51
N LYS A 236 1.28 9.72 -12.30
CA LYS A 236 -0.17 9.50 -12.09
C LYS A 236 -1.00 10.74 -12.46
N SER A 237 -0.42 11.94 -12.36
CA SER A 237 -1.01 13.23 -12.72
C SER A 237 -0.76 13.55 -14.19
N GLN A 238 -1.70 14.28 -14.83
CA GLN A 238 -1.63 14.57 -16.28
C GLN A 238 -0.36 15.34 -16.68
N THR A 239 0.16 16.20 -15.79
CA THR A 239 1.37 16.98 -16.00
C THR A 239 2.63 16.29 -15.50
N GLY A 240 2.47 15.21 -14.72
CA GLY A 240 3.49 14.70 -13.82
C GLY A 240 3.93 15.75 -12.78
N ARG A 241 4.63 15.27 -11.75
CA ARG A 241 5.22 16.14 -10.72
C ARG A 241 6.48 15.51 -10.16
N LEU A 242 7.54 16.29 -9.97
CA LEU A 242 8.70 15.82 -9.21
C LEU A 242 8.31 15.59 -7.73
N CYS A 243 8.39 14.35 -7.24
CA CYS A 243 8.21 14.09 -5.82
C CYS A 243 9.33 14.79 -5.04
N GLY A 244 9.00 15.49 -3.95
CA GLY A 244 9.91 16.44 -3.31
C GLY A 244 9.98 16.28 -1.81
N ILE A 245 11.11 16.65 -1.22
CA ILE A 245 11.23 16.77 0.24
C ILE A 245 10.69 18.13 0.66
N ILE A 246 9.68 18.15 1.54
CA ILE A 246 9.09 19.38 2.08
C ILE A 246 9.85 19.80 3.34
N HIS A 247 9.97 18.86 4.29
CA HIS A 247 10.65 19.07 5.56
C HIS A 247 11.68 18.00 5.80
N GLN A 248 12.85 18.42 6.28
CA GLN A 248 13.90 17.51 6.71
C GLN A 248 14.53 18.07 7.98
N PRO A 249 14.19 17.50 9.16
CA PRO A 249 14.89 17.88 10.39
C PRO A 249 16.36 17.44 10.33
N ASN A 250 17.20 18.04 11.17
CA ASN A 250 18.53 17.49 11.40
C ASN A 250 18.38 16.10 12.04
N ARG A 251 19.09 15.11 11.50
CA ARG A 251 19.05 13.72 11.92
C ARG A 251 19.34 13.54 13.40
N GLU A 252 20.30 14.29 13.95
CA GLU A 252 20.66 14.24 15.38
C GLU A 252 19.51 14.68 16.30
N ASN A 253 18.60 15.51 15.77
CA ASN A 253 17.46 16.05 16.51
C ASN A 253 16.14 15.35 16.14
N ALA A 254 16.19 14.32 15.29
CA ALA A 254 14.99 13.64 14.79
C ALA A 254 14.43 12.60 15.75
N GLY A 255 15.22 12.18 16.76
CA GLY A 255 14.87 11.09 17.65
C GLY A 255 14.81 9.73 16.94
N VAL A 256 14.65 8.68 17.76
CA VAL A 256 14.47 7.28 17.33
C VAL A 256 13.49 6.65 18.31
N ILE A 257 12.46 5.96 17.81
CA ILE A 257 11.57 5.16 18.66
C ILE A 257 12.15 3.77 18.80
N THR A 258 12.31 3.31 20.03
CA THR A 258 12.77 1.96 20.38
C THR A 258 11.62 1.15 20.95
N GLN A 259 11.76 -0.17 21.03
CA GLN A 259 10.74 -1.02 21.66
C GLN A 259 10.43 -0.62 23.11
N SER A 260 11.43 -0.12 23.85
CA SER A 260 11.26 0.33 25.24
C SER A 260 10.45 1.63 25.39
N ASP A 261 10.24 2.37 24.30
CA ASP A 261 9.40 3.57 24.32
C ASP A 261 7.90 3.24 24.20
N ILE A 262 7.57 1.98 23.93
CA ILE A 262 6.20 1.47 23.85
C ILE A 262 5.85 0.81 25.19
N ASP A 263 4.84 1.34 25.87
CA ASP A 263 4.44 0.95 27.22
C ASP A 263 3.60 -0.33 27.29
N LYS A 264 3.39 -0.99 26.16
CA LYS A 264 2.64 -2.23 26.01
C LYS A 264 3.52 -3.36 25.53
N THR A 265 3.23 -4.55 26.04
CA THR A 265 3.80 -5.80 25.54
C THR A 265 3.25 -6.13 24.15
N PRO A 266 3.96 -6.96 23.34
CA PRO A 266 3.46 -7.42 22.05
C PRO A 266 2.06 -8.05 22.12
N ASP A 267 1.77 -8.83 23.16
CA ASP A 267 0.46 -9.49 23.31
C ASP A 267 -0.65 -8.49 23.62
N GLU A 268 -0.41 -7.51 24.51
CA GLU A 268 -1.38 -6.43 24.77
C GLU A 268 -1.64 -5.58 23.51
N ILE A 269 -0.64 -5.42 22.64
CA ILE A 269 -0.81 -4.74 21.36
C ILE A 269 -1.69 -5.58 20.43
N ARG A 270 -1.44 -6.89 20.32
CA ARG A 270 -2.27 -7.79 19.49
C ARG A 270 -3.73 -7.77 19.91
N ASP A 271 -3.99 -7.97 21.20
CA ASP A 271 -5.35 -7.97 21.75
C ASP A 271 -6.09 -6.66 21.43
N GLU A 272 -5.39 -5.53 21.51
CA GLU A 272 -5.96 -4.22 21.19
C GLU A 272 -6.27 -4.07 19.69
N LEU A 273 -5.36 -4.52 18.82
CA LEU A 273 -5.55 -4.48 17.37
C LEU A 273 -6.70 -5.40 16.93
N ASP A 274 -6.79 -6.59 17.51
CA ASP A 274 -7.85 -7.56 17.25
C ASP A 274 -9.22 -7.00 17.67
N THR A 275 -9.30 -6.35 18.84
CA THR A 275 -10.55 -5.74 19.32
C THR A 275 -11.02 -4.61 18.40
N GLN A 276 -10.11 -3.75 17.94
CA GLN A 276 -10.46 -2.65 17.02
C GLN A 276 -10.92 -3.16 15.64
N SER A 277 -10.39 -4.30 15.19
CA SER A 277 -10.85 -4.94 13.96
C SER A 277 -12.27 -5.52 14.07
N GLY A 278 -12.71 -5.89 15.27
CA GLY A 278 -14.05 -6.43 15.53
C GLY A 278 -15.14 -5.38 15.79
N GLU A 279 -14.80 -4.18 16.29
CA GLU A 279 -15.80 -3.15 16.66
C GLU A 279 -16.19 -2.18 15.52
N SER A 280 -15.58 -2.29 14.34
CA SER A 280 -15.79 -1.34 13.23
C SER A 280 -17.05 -1.58 12.37
N THR A 281 -17.97 -2.47 12.77
CA THR A 281 -19.19 -2.79 12.00
C THR A 281 -20.50 -2.17 12.49
N SER A 282 -20.50 -1.34 13.54
CA SER A 282 -21.75 -0.69 13.98
C SER A 282 -21.70 0.83 13.89
N ASN A 283 -21.89 1.37 12.68
CA ASN A 283 -22.66 2.60 12.51
C ASN A 283 -23.16 2.76 11.07
N GLY A 284 -24.44 2.39 10.87
CA GLY A 284 -25.31 3.09 9.92
C GLY A 284 -25.63 2.41 8.59
N CYS A 285 -26.42 1.34 8.61
CA CYS A 285 -27.61 1.24 7.76
C CYS A 285 -28.48 0.07 8.21
N THR A 286 -29.77 0.31 8.39
CA THR A 286 -30.79 -0.73 8.55
C THR A 286 -30.84 -1.58 7.27
N GLY A 287 -30.23 -2.76 7.30
CA GLY A 287 -30.30 -3.76 6.26
C GLY A 287 -30.27 -5.13 6.91
N VAL A 288 -31.42 -5.81 6.84
CA VAL A 288 -31.72 -7.23 7.03
C VAL A 288 -30.59 -8.10 7.63
N ASP A 289 -30.88 -8.74 8.77
CA ASP A 289 -30.07 -9.83 9.37
C ASP A 289 -29.58 -10.80 8.29
N MET A 290 -28.27 -10.77 8.00
CA MET A 290 -27.60 -11.68 7.08
C MET A 290 -26.54 -12.46 7.83
N GLU A 291 -26.52 -13.77 7.62
CA GLU A 291 -25.50 -14.68 8.15
C GLU A 291 -24.11 -14.23 7.71
N SER A 292 -23.29 -13.84 8.68
CA SER A 292 -21.88 -13.51 8.50
C SER A 292 -21.13 -14.68 7.87
N VAL A 293 -20.46 -14.46 6.75
CA VAL A 293 -19.52 -15.44 6.18
C VAL A 293 -18.29 -15.45 7.08
N ASP A 294 -17.98 -16.59 7.70
CA ASP A 294 -16.74 -16.76 8.44
C ASP A 294 -15.57 -16.65 7.45
N THR A 295 -14.68 -15.67 7.67
CA THR A 295 -13.60 -15.31 6.73
C THR A 295 -12.21 -15.54 7.32
N THR A 296 -12.10 -16.38 8.36
CA THR A 296 -10.81 -16.84 8.88
C THR A 296 -10.14 -17.83 7.92
N PRO A 297 -8.80 -17.81 7.75
CA PRO A 297 -8.11 -18.81 6.94
C PRO A 297 -8.37 -20.21 7.50
N SER A 298 -9.11 -21.03 6.75
CA SER A 298 -9.41 -22.42 7.09
C SER A 298 -8.75 -23.37 6.09
N GLU A 299 -8.35 -24.56 6.55
CA GLU A 299 -7.88 -25.60 5.64
C GLU A 299 -9.07 -26.15 4.84
N LEU A 300 -8.90 -26.29 3.53
CA LEU A 300 -9.93 -26.87 2.67
C LEU A 300 -10.25 -28.30 3.12
N SER A 301 -11.54 -28.62 3.24
CA SER A 301 -11.98 -30.00 3.46
C SER A 301 -11.45 -30.93 2.35
N ASP A 302 -11.25 -32.21 2.67
CA ASP A 302 -10.76 -33.21 1.71
C ASP A 302 -11.61 -33.28 0.42
N ASP A 303 -12.92 -33.13 0.55
CA ASP A 303 -13.87 -33.15 -0.58
C ASP A 303 -13.74 -31.88 -1.43
N THR A 304 -13.63 -30.70 -0.79
CA THR A 304 -13.40 -29.43 -1.49
C THR A 304 -12.06 -29.45 -2.22
N TRP A 305 -11.00 -29.94 -1.56
CA TRP A 305 -9.67 -30.06 -2.14
C TRP A 305 -9.64 -31.01 -3.33
N ALA A 306 -10.31 -32.16 -3.25
CA ALA A 306 -10.40 -33.11 -4.36
C ALA A 306 -11.04 -32.46 -5.60
N ARG A 307 -12.10 -31.67 -5.41
CA ARG A 307 -12.79 -30.94 -6.49
C ARG A 307 -11.92 -29.83 -7.09
N VAL A 308 -11.27 -29.02 -6.25
CA VAL A 308 -10.33 -27.98 -6.67
C VAL A 308 -9.14 -28.57 -7.44
N ASN A 309 -8.52 -29.64 -6.92
CA ASN A 309 -7.38 -30.31 -7.55
C ASN A 309 -7.75 -30.95 -8.90
N HIS A 310 -8.98 -31.44 -9.05
CA HIS A 310 -9.48 -31.87 -10.35
C HIS A 310 -9.50 -30.70 -11.34
N LEU A 311 -10.11 -29.56 -10.96
CA LEU A 311 -10.21 -28.36 -11.80
C LEU A 311 -8.83 -27.79 -12.17
N ILE A 312 -7.87 -27.77 -11.25
CA ILE A 312 -6.49 -27.37 -11.51
C ILE A 312 -5.84 -28.23 -12.61
N LYS A 313 -6.17 -29.52 -12.67
CA LYS A 313 -5.60 -30.45 -13.67
C LYS A 313 -6.31 -30.37 -15.03
N THR A 314 -7.60 -30.06 -15.04
CA THR A 314 -8.44 -30.16 -16.24
C THR A 314 -8.79 -28.81 -16.88
N ASP A 315 -8.71 -27.71 -16.14
CA ASP A 315 -9.03 -26.36 -16.61
C ASP A 315 -7.81 -25.43 -16.45
N ASN A 316 -7.24 -25.04 -17.59
CA ASN A 316 -6.04 -24.19 -17.62
C ASN A 316 -6.29 -22.80 -17.04
N ALA A 317 -7.49 -22.22 -17.23
CA ALA A 317 -7.85 -20.92 -16.69
C ALA A 317 -8.07 -21.01 -15.18
N PHE A 318 -8.71 -22.09 -14.71
CA PHE A 318 -8.84 -22.34 -13.27
C PHE A 318 -7.46 -22.49 -12.61
N ARG A 319 -6.53 -23.22 -13.23
CA ARG A 319 -5.15 -23.35 -12.75
C ARG A 319 -4.43 -22.00 -12.71
N GLN A 320 -4.62 -21.17 -13.73
CA GLN A 320 -4.05 -19.82 -13.78
C GLN A 320 -4.53 -18.99 -12.57
N TYR A 321 -5.85 -18.97 -12.33
CA TYR A 321 -6.44 -18.26 -11.21
C TYR A 321 -5.95 -18.80 -9.87
N TRP A 322 -5.95 -20.12 -9.71
CA TRP A 322 -5.47 -20.78 -8.50
C TRP A 322 -4.04 -20.37 -8.12
N ASN A 323 -3.17 -20.16 -9.12
CA ASN A 323 -1.79 -19.74 -8.91
C ASN A 323 -1.62 -18.23 -8.69
N GLY A 324 -2.69 -17.43 -8.76
CA GLY A 324 -2.62 -15.97 -8.67
C GLY A 324 -1.94 -15.31 -9.86
N ASP A 325 -1.93 -15.98 -11.02
CA ASP A 325 -1.29 -15.48 -12.23
C ASP A 325 -2.18 -14.45 -12.94
N ALA A 326 -1.85 -13.17 -12.75
CA ALA A 326 -2.60 -12.04 -13.29
C ALA A 326 -2.36 -11.76 -14.78
N ASP A 327 -1.60 -12.62 -15.48
CA ASP A 327 -1.35 -12.45 -16.91
C ASP A 327 -2.67 -12.42 -17.71
N GLY A 328 -2.99 -11.28 -18.30
CA GLY A 328 -4.21 -11.07 -19.09
C GLY A 328 -5.37 -10.39 -18.36
N TYR A 329 -5.18 -9.95 -17.12
CA TYR A 329 -6.13 -9.11 -16.36
C TYR A 329 -5.59 -7.68 -16.18
N ASP A 330 -6.48 -6.68 -16.17
CA ASP A 330 -6.09 -5.28 -15.97
C ASP A 330 -5.67 -5.00 -14.51
N SER A 331 -6.09 -5.85 -13.56
CA SER A 331 -5.68 -5.75 -12.16
C SER A 331 -5.77 -7.07 -11.39
N ARG A 332 -5.08 -7.15 -10.23
CA ARG A 332 -5.22 -8.27 -9.27
C ARG A 332 -6.66 -8.43 -8.76
N SER A 333 -7.38 -7.32 -8.58
CA SER A 333 -8.80 -7.37 -8.18
C SER A 333 -9.71 -7.93 -9.27
N GLU A 334 -9.38 -7.68 -10.53
CA GLU A 334 -10.15 -8.23 -11.65
C GLU A 334 -9.92 -9.74 -11.80
N LEU A 335 -8.67 -10.19 -11.60
CA LEU A 335 -8.34 -11.62 -11.52
C LEU A 335 -9.11 -12.31 -10.39
N GLU A 336 -9.12 -11.72 -9.19
CA GLU A 336 -9.84 -12.27 -8.02
C GLU A 336 -11.35 -12.33 -8.27
N TYR A 337 -11.92 -11.26 -8.83
CA TYR A 337 -13.34 -11.23 -9.21
C TYR A 337 -13.68 -12.30 -10.27
N ALA A 338 -12.83 -12.45 -11.30
CA ALA A 338 -13.00 -13.47 -12.33
C ALA A 338 -12.87 -14.89 -11.75
N PHE A 339 -12.01 -15.09 -10.75
CA PHE A 339 -11.88 -16.37 -10.08
C PHE A 339 -13.12 -16.72 -9.27
N VAL A 340 -13.66 -15.77 -8.51
CA VAL A 340 -14.92 -15.95 -7.78
C VAL A 340 -16.07 -16.29 -8.74
N LEU A 341 -16.19 -15.61 -9.89
CA LEU A 341 -17.18 -15.96 -10.91
C LEU A 341 -17.00 -17.38 -11.48
N LYS A 342 -15.75 -17.81 -11.65
CA LYS A 342 -15.43 -19.18 -12.10
C LYS A 342 -15.80 -20.21 -11.04
N LEU A 343 -15.62 -19.91 -9.75
CA LEU A 343 -16.03 -20.78 -8.66
C LEU A 343 -17.55 -20.89 -8.56
N LEU A 344 -18.28 -19.78 -8.72
CA LEU A 344 -19.75 -19.79 -8.80
C LEU A 344 -20.25 -20.63 -9.99
N LYS A 345 -19.61 -20.54 -11.17
CA LYS A 345 -19.89 -21.41 -12.33
C LYS A 345 -19.69 -22.90 -12.04
N HIS A 346 -18.82 -23.23 -11.10
CA HIS A 346 -18.59 -24.59 -10.63
C HIS A 346 -19.44 -24.95 -9.41
N GLU A 347 -20.49 -24.18 -9.09
CA GLU A 347 -21.42 -24.48 -7.99
C GLU A 347 -20.69 -24.67 -6.65
N PHE A 348 -19.75 -23.78 -6.35
CA PHE A 348 -19.22 -23.61 -5.01
C PHE A 348 -20.05 -22.58 -4.26
N ASP A 349 -20.41 -22.89 -3.02
CA ASP A 349 -21.14 -21.98 -2.15
C ASP A 349 -20.23 -20.84 -1.64
N LYS A 350 -20.82 -19.70 -1.27
CA LYS A 350 -20.09 -18.49 -0.89
C LYS A 350 -19.07 -18.70 0.25
N SER A 351 -19.42 -19.51 1.26
CA SER A 351 -18.51 -19.85 2.37
C SER A 351 -17.31 -20.64 1.87
N VAL A 352 -17.53 -21.66 1.03
CA VAL A 352 -16.48 -22.49 0.44
C VAL A 352 -15.61 -21.68 -0.54
N ILE A 353 -16.19 -20.71 -1.24
CA ILE A 353 -15.43 -19.78 -2.10
C ILE A 353 -14.41 -18.99 -1.28
N ALA A 354 -14.79 -18.50 -0.10
CA ALA A 354 -13.87 -17.76 0.75
C ALA A 354 -12.66 -18.61 1.15
N ASP A 355 -12.89 -19.87 1.54
CA ASP A 355 -11.82 -20.83 1.89
C ASP A 355 -10.91 -21.14 0.69
N ILE A 356 -11.50 -21.33 -0.50
CA ILE A 356 -10.74 -21.58 -1.74
C ILE A 356 -9.87 -20.38 -2.11
N MET A 357 -10.42 -19.17 -1.98
CA MET A 357 -9.69 -17.93 -2.26
C MET A 357 -8.52 -17.76 -1.26
N TRP A 358 -8.72 -18.12 0.01
CA TRP A 358 -7.68 -18.12 1.03
C TRP A 358 -6.54 -19.11 0.76
N ALA A 359 -6.88 -20.31 0.28
CA ALA A 359 -5.90 -21.35 -0.04
C ALA A 359 -5.18 -21.13 -1.38
N SER A 360 -5.63 -20.17 -2.19
CA SER A 360 -5.08 -19.86 -3.51
C SER A 360 -3.89 -18.90 -3.46
N GLY A 361 -3.20 -18.74 -4.60
CA GLY A 361 -2.10 -17.79 -4.77
C GLY A 361 -2.52 -16.30 -4.84
N MET A 362 -3.77 -15.97 -4.51
CA MET A 362 -4.30 -14.60 -4.61
C MET A 362 -3.69 -13.68 -3.55
N SER A 363 -2.64 -12.96 -3.95
CA SER A 363 -1.89 -12.11 -3.03
C SER A 363 -2.74 -10.98 -2.42
N LYS A 364 -3.69 -10.43 -3.19
CA LYS A 364 -4.48 -9.25 -2.78
C LYS A 364 -5.63 -9.65 -1.84
N TRP A 365 -6.22 -10.82 -2.01
CA TRP A 365 -7.22 -11.40 -1.12
C TRP A 365 -6.73 -11.46 0.33
N GLY A 366 -5.47 -11.85 0.53
CA GLY A 366 -4.81 -11.83 1.84
C GLY A 366 -4.20 -10.49 2.27
N GLU A 367 -4.21 -9.45 1.42
CA GLU A 367 -3.77 -8.08 1.73
C GLU A 367 -4.94 -7.20 2.22
N GLU A 368 -6.15 -7.45 1.71
CA GLU A 368 -7.32 -6.60 1.93
C GLU A 368 -8.20 -7.07 3.10
N GLY A 369 -8.96 -6.15 3.69
CA GLY A 369 -9.86 -6.43 4.81
C GLY A 369 -11.12 -7.23 4.43
N GLN A 370 -11.87 -7.67 5.44
CA GLN A 370 -13.11 -8.45 5.29
C GLN A 370 -14.12 -7.78 4.33
N HIS A 371 -14.27 -6.47 4.41
CA HIS A 371 -15.17 -5.70 3.55
C HIS A 371 -14.87 -5.87 2.05
N TYR A 372 -13.60 -5.92 1.65
CA TYR A 372 -13.22 -6.15 0.25
C TYR A 372 -13.65 -7.54 -0.22
N ARG A 373 -13.44 -8.56 0.61
CA ARG A 373 -13.73 -9.96 0.29
C ARG A 373 -15.23 -10.19 0.15
N GLU A 374 -16.00 -9.72 1.12
CA GLU A 374 -17.47 -9.77 1.11
C GLU A 374 -18.02 -9.10 -0.15
N ARG A 375 -17.60 -7.85 -0.40
CA ARG A 375 -18.05 -7.08 -1.57
C ARG A 375 -17.67 -7.73 -2.89
N THR A 376 -16.51 -8.40 -2.97
CA THR A 376 -16.08 -9.11 -4.17
C THR A 376 -16.96 -10.34 -4.44
N ILE A 377 -17.29 -11.12 -3.39
CA ILE A 377 -18.19 -12.28 -3.49
C ILE A 377 -19.61 -11.85 -3.82
N GLU A 378 -20.12 -10.79 -3.20
CA GLU A 378 -21.45 -10.24 -3.44
C GLU A 378 -21.61 -9.75 -4.87
N ASN A 379 -20.70 -8.87 -5.34
CA ASN A 379 -20.74 -8.36 -6.70
C ASN A 379 -20.62 -9.49 -7.74
N ALA A 380 -19.90 -10.56 -7.44
CA ALA A 380 -19.77 -11.71 -8.33
C ALA A 380 -21.04 -12.55 -8.34
N ALA A 381 -21.65 -12.78 -7.18
CA ALA A 381 -22.92 -13.48 -7.07
C ALA A 381 -24.08 -12.72 -7.75
N GLU A 382 -24.19 -11.40 -7.54
CA GLU A 382 -25.20 -10.56 -8.21
C GLU A 382 -25.06 -10.56 -9.73
N TYR A 383 -23.81 -10.53 -10.22
CA TYR A 383 -23.51 -10.64 -11.64
C TYR A 383 -23.85 -12.05 -12.18
N PHE A 384 -23.53 -13.09 -11.42
CA PHE A 384 -23.80 -14.49 -11.77
C PHE A 384 -25.30 -14.82 -11.81
N ASP A 385 -26.07 -14.30 -10.85
CA ASP A 385 -27.53 -14.48 -10.73
C ASP A 385 -28.33 -13.60 -11.70
N GLY A 386 -27.65 -12.74 -12.48
CA GLY A 386 -28.26 -11.92 -13.54
C GLY A 386 -29.02 -10.69 -13.05
N ASN A 387 -28.79 -10.25 -11.81
CA ASN A 387 -29.51 -9.14 -11.17
C ASN A 387 -28.82 -7.77 -11.27
N THR A 388 -28.06 -7.48 -12.34
CA THR A 388 -27.52 -6.12 -12.58
C THR A 388 -28.29 -5.38 -13.69
N VAL A 389 -29.16 -4.45 -13.26
CA VAL A 389 -29.64 -3.30 -14.05
C VAL A 389 -28.67 -2.14 -13.84
N LYS A 390 -28.10 -1.63 -14.95
CA LYS A 390 -27.52 -0.28 -15.26
C LYS A 390 -27.23 0.66 -14.06
N ASP A 391 -26.03 1.21 -13.92
CA ASP A 391 -25.50 2.26 -14.80
C ASP A 391 -23.95 2.33 -14.79
N SER A 392 -23.33 2.06 -15.93
CA SER A 392 -22.06 2.68 -16.30
C SER A 392 -21.99 2.78 -17.82
N THR A 393 -22.43 3.91 -18.35
CA THR A 393 -22.12 4.35 -19.70
C THR A 393 -20.61 4.54 -19.84
N ASN A 394 -19.93 3.47 -20.22
CA ASN A 394 -18.81 3.39 -21.18
C ASN A 394 -17.88 2.22 -20.81
N GLY A 395 -18.02 1.12 -21.52
CA GLY A 395 -17.13 -0.04 -21.45
C GLY A 395 -17.93 -1.32 -21.37
N SER A 396 -18.34 -1.86 -22.52
CA SER A 396 -19.05 -3.13 -22.61
C SER A 396 -18.20 -4.26 -22.04
N PHE A 397 -18.63 -4.86 -20.91
CA PHE A 397 -18.14 -6.16 -20.47
C PHE A 397 -18.66 -7.24 -21.42
N SER A 398 -17.74 -7.89 -22.12
CA SER A 398 -18.00 -9.04 -22.99
C SER A 398 -17.05 -10.15 -22.56
N PHE A 399 -17.52 -11.05 -21.70
CA PHE A 399 -16.88 -12.35 -21.51
C PHE A 399 -17.36 -13.28 -22.62
N SER A 400 -16.58 -13.38 -23.69
CA SER A 400 -16.60 -14.58 -24.53
C SER A 400 -15.40 -15.40 -24.12
N ASP A 401 -15.65 -16.68 -23.83
CA ASP A 401 -14.69 -17.66 -23.31
C ASP A 401 -13.31 -17.51 -23.99
N ARG A 402 -12.31 -17.15 -23.19
CA ARG A 402 -10.89 -17.25 -23.54
C ARG A 402 -10.21 -18.16 -22.54
#